data_AF-A0A946GUP6-F1
#
_entry.id   AF-A0A946GUP6-F1
#
_cell.length_a   1.000
_cell.length_b   1.000
_cell.length_c   1.000
_cell.angle_alpha   90.00
_cell.angle_beta   90.00
_cell.angle_gamma   90.00
#
_symmetry.space_group_name_H-M   'P 1'
#
loop_
_entity.id
_entity.type
_entity.pdbx_description
1 polymer ?
#
loop_
_entity_poly.entity_id
_entity_poly.type
_entity_poly.pdbx_seq_one_letter_code
_entity_poly.pdbx_strand_id
1 'polypeptide(L)'
;METPDSCPSFNDVDKLVLIYSENLTATNEVGDEVYARLQKAFSNEEIMELAMTVGLSAMVNRVHATFETDVDDSTQDFVSTLSCPL
;
A
#
# COMPACT_ATOMS: atom_id res chain seq x y z
N MET A 1 4.57 -13.74 -10.85
CA MET A 1 4.69 -12.57 -9.96
C MET A 1 5.82 -11.68 -10.43
N GLU A 2 5.48 -10.71 -11.26
CA GLU A 2 6.30 -9.50 -11.38
C GLU A 2 6.26 -8.78 -10.03
N THR A 3 7.41 -8.59 -9.41
CA THR A 3 7.54 -7.74 -8.23
C THR A 3 7.27 -6.29 -8.66
N PRO A 4 6.80 -5.40 -7.78
CA PRO A 4 6.65 -3.98 -8.10
C PRO A 4 7.90 -3.36 -8.75
N ASP A 5 9.08 -3.90 -8.42
CA ASP A 5 10.36 -3.55 -9.03
C ASP A 5 10.44 -3.74 -10.55
N SER A 6 9.74 -4.72 -11.12
CA SER A 6 9.77 -5.02 -12.57
C SER A 6 8.64 -4.36 -13.36
N CYS A 7 7.63 -3.77 -12.70
CA CYS A 7 6.54 -3.11 -13.38
C CYS A 7 6.97 -1.74 -13.94
N PRO A 8 6.89 -1.52 -15.27
CA PRO A 8 7.33 -0.25 -15.88
C PRO A 8 6.41 0.93 -15.57
N SER A 9 5.20 0.67 -15.05
CA SER A 9 4.24 1.72 -14.68
C SER A 9 4.55 2.41 -13.36
N PHE A 10 5.39 1.80 -12.51
CA PHE A 10 5.80 2.40 -11.23
C PHE A 10 7.14 3.12 -11.37
N ASN A 11 7.17 4.39 -10.97
CA ASN A 11 8.41 5.15 -10.81
C ASN A 11 9.10 4.86 -9.46
N ASP A 12 10.26 5.47 -9.23
CA ASP A 12 11.05 5.23 -8.01
C ASP A 12 10.35 5.67 -6.71
N VAL A 13 9.50 6.70 -6.78
CA VAL A 13 8.71 7.19 -5.64
C VAL A 13 7.56 6.22 -5.35
N ASP A 14 6.88 5.72 -6.38
CA ASP A 14 5.82 4.72 -6.21
C ASP A 14 6.37 3.45 -5.54
N LYS A 15 7.53 2.98 -6.00
CA LYS A 15 8.22 1.82 -5.41
C LYS A 15 8.63 2.08 -3.96
N LEU A 16 9.11 3.28 -3.64
CA LEU A 16 9.42 3.67 -2.27
C LEU A 16 8.19 3.64 -1.36
N VAL A 17 7.05 4.15 -1.84
CA VAL A 17 5.78 4.14 -1.10
C VAL A 17 5.29 2.71 -0.87
N LEU A 18 5.44 1.81 -1.86
CA LEU A 18 5.10 0.39 -1.71
C LEU A 18 5.98 -0.27 -0.64
N ILE A 19 7.30 -0.11 -0.71
CA ILE A 19 8.25 -0.64 0.29
C ILE A 19 7.90 -0.12 1.70
N TYR A 20 7.64 1.17 1.84
CA TYR A 20 7.22 1.77 3.11
C TYR A 20 5.93 1.14 3.65
N SER A 21 4.91 1.04 2.79
CA SER A 21 3.58 0.54 3.17
C SER A 21 3.62 -0.94 3.55
N GLU A 22 4.40 -1.74 2.82
CA GLU A 22 4.63 -3.16 3.13
C GLU A 22 5.31 -3.33 4.48
N ASN A 23 6.40 -2.60 4.74
CA ASN A 23 7.14 -2.68 6.01
C ASN A 23 6.24 -2.30 7.20
N LEU A 24 5.53 -1.17 7.09
CA LEU A 24 4.64 -0.68 8.14
C LEU A 24 3.47 -1.65 8.40
N THR A 25 2.97 -2.32 7.35
CA THR A 25 1.87 -3.28 7.50
C THR A 25 2.33 -4.63 8.06
N ALA A 26 3.47 -5.14 7.59
CA ALA A 26 3.95 -6.48 7.93
C ALA A 26 4.63 -6.52 9.32
N THR A 27 5.40 -5.49 9.65
CA THR A 27 6.27 -5.47 10.84
C THR A 27 6.05 -4.28 11.75
N ASN A 28 5.32 -3.25 11.27
CA ASN A 28 5.17 -1.97 11.95
C ASN A 28 6.52 -1.27 12.23
N GLU A 29 7.51 -1.51 11.37
CA GLU A 29 8.83 -0.91 11.41
C GLU A 29 9.07 -0.10 10.13
N VAL A 30 9.73 1.05 10.27
CA VAL A 30 10.21 1.86 9.15
C VAL A 30 11.70 2.07 9.39
N GLY A 31 12.53 1.35 8.63
CA GLY A 31 13.98 1.46 8.76
C GLY A 31 14.48 2.86 8.39
N ASP A 32 15.58 3.29 9.02
CA ASP A 32 16.18 4.62 8.83
C ASP A 32 16.46 4.96 7.36
N GLU A 33 16.89 3.98 6.56
CA GLU A 33 17.14 4.17 5.13
C GLU A 33 15.84 4.53 4.37
N VAL A 34 14.75 3.82 4.64
CA VAL A 34 13.44 4.06 4.02
C VAL A 34 12.91 5.42 4.46
N TYR A 35 13.00 5.73 5.75
CA TYR A 35 12.55 7.02 6.27
C TYR A 35 13.36 8.19 5.69
N ALA A 36 14.69 8.06 5.57
CA ALA A 36 15.54 9.08 4.96
C ALA A 36 15.23 9.28 3.46
N ARG A 37 14.83 8.22 2.74
CA ARG A 37 14.36 8.33 1.35
C ARG A 37 13.00 9.03 1.27
N LEU A 38 12.09 8.76 2.20
CA LEU A 38 10.80 9.46 2.28
C LEU A 38 10.98 10.95 2.53
N GLN A 39 11.85 11.34 3.46
CA GLN A 39 12.14 12.75 3.74
C GLN A 39 12.75 13.52 2.56
N LYS A 40 13.34 12.81 1.58
CA LYS A 40 13.83 13.42 0.34
C LYS A 40 12.72 13.61 -0.70
N ALA A 41 11.68 12.78 -0.66
CA ALA A 41 10.59 12.76 -1.63
C ALA A 41 9.35 13.54 -1.17
N PHE A 42 9.13 13.63 0.14
CA PHE A 42 7.91 14.15 0.76
C PHE A 42 8.22 15.09 1.92
N SER A 43 7.31 16.01 2.17
CA SER A 43 7.24 16.80 3.40
C SER A 43 6.80 15.94 4.59
N ASN A 44 7.02 16.44 5.81
CA ASN A 44 6.55 15.74 7.02
C ASN A 44 5.02 15.60 7.06
N GLU A 45 4.29 16.56 6.49
CA GLU A 45 2.83 16.53 6.40
C GLU A 45 2.38 15.39 5.48
N GLU A 46 2.97 15.27 4.29
CA GLU A 46 2.70 14.17 3.35
C GLU A 46 3.10 12.80 3.94
N ILE A 47 4.21 12.71 4.68
CA ILE A 47 4.59 11.47 5.38
C ILE A 47 3.56 11.11 6.45
N MET A 48 3.02 12.09 7.17
CA MET A 48 1.95 11.87 8.15
C MET A 48 0.67 11.37 7.47
N GLU A 49 0.26 12.00 6.37
CA GLU A 49 -0.89 11.57 5.57
C GLU A 49 -0.73 10.14 5.04
N LEU A 50 0.48 9.80 4.58
CA LEU A 50 0.80 8.45 4.12
C LEU A 50 0.69 7.43 5.26
N ALA A 51 1.24 7.73 6.45
CA ALA A 51 1.12 6.87 7.63
C ALA A 51 -0.35 6.67 8.05
N MET A 52 -1.16 7.73 8.02
CA MET A 52 -2.58 7.67 8.35
C MET A 52 -3.36 6.82 7.34
N THR A 53 -3.04 6.92 6.05
CA THR A 53 -3.67 6.13 4.98
C THR A 53 -3.39 4.64 5.14
N VAL A 54 -2.13 4.26 5.40
CA VAL A 54 -1.75 2.86 5.66
C VAL A 54 -2.42 2.36 6.94
N GLY A 55 -2.41 3.17 8.01
CA GLY A 55 -3.03 2.82 9.28
C GLY A 55 -4.55 2.59 9.18
N LEU A 56 -5.26 3.48 8.48
CA LEU A 56 -6.70 3.34 8.24
C LEU A 56 -7.03 2.07 7.45
N SER A 57 -6.27 1.82 6.37
CA SER A 57 -6.42 0.61 5.56
C SER A 57 -6.22 -0.64 6.41
N ALA A 58 -5.19 -0.66 7.27
CA ALA A 58 -4.93 -1.77 8.16
C ALA A 58 -6.05 -1.97 9.20
N MET A 59 -6.69 -0.90 9.69
CA MET A 59 -7.86 -1.01 10.57
C MET A 59 -9.05 -1.63 9.83
N VAL A 60 -9.38 -1.12 8.65
CA VAL A 60 -10.49 -1.60 7.81
C VAL A 60 -10.29 -3.06 7.44
N ASN A 61 -9.08 -3.45 7.04
CA ASN A 61 -8.73 -4.84 6.73
C ASN A 61 -8.96 -5.78 7.92
N ARG A 62 -8.63 -5.35 9.15
CA ARG A 62 -8.88 -6.15 10.36
C ARG A 62 -10.36 -6.32 10.64
N VAL A 63 -11.19 -5.29 10.41
CA VAL A 63 -12.64 -5.39 10.55
C VAL A 63 -13.19 -6.40 9.54
N HIS A 64 -12.88 -6.24 8.25
CA HIS A 64 -13.34 -7.15 7.20
C HIS A 64 -12.89 -8.59 7.45
N ALA A 65 -11.63 -8.81 7.85
CA ALA A 65 -11.11 -10.13 8.18
C ALA A 65 -11.79 -10.76 9.42
N THR A 66 -12.15 -9.94 10.42
CA THR A 66 -12.81 -10.43 11.64
C THR A 66 -14.25 -10.88 11.39
N PHE A 67 -14.97 -10.16 10.52
CA PHE A 67 -16.37 -10.41 10.23
C PHE A 67 -16.61 -11.18 8.92
N GLU A 68 -15.54 -11.56 8.22
CA GLU A 68 -15.59 -12.27 6.94
C GLU A 68 -16.58 -11.63 5.96
N THR A 69 -16.53 -10.31 5.85
CA THR A 69 -17.50 -9.57 5.03
C THR A 69 -17.33 -9.92 3.55
N ASP A 70 -18.43 -10.19 2.88
CA ASP A 70 -18.44 -10.39 1.43
C ASP A 70 -18.08 -9.11 0.68
N VAL A 71 -17.42 -9.27 -0.47
CA VAL A 71 -17.19 -8.20 -1.44
C VAL A 71 -18.51 -7.91 -2.14
N ASP A 72 -18.92 -6.64 -2.18
CA ASP A 72 -20.16 -6.24 -2.83
C ASP A 72 -20.12 -6.46 -4.36
N ASP A 73 -21.31 -6.64 -4.96
CA ASP A 73 -21.46 -6.95 -6.38
C ASP A 73 -20.75 -5.92 -7.29
N SER A 74 -20.80 -4.62 -6.93
CA SER A 74 -20.21 -3.58 -7.77
C SER A 74 -18.68 -3.66 -7.80
N THR A 75 -18.07 -4.00 -6.66
CA THR A 75 -16.62 -4.23 -6.56
C THR A 75 -16.22 -5.52 -7.28
N GLN A 76 -16.99 -6.61 -7.14
CA GLN A 76 -16.71 -7.87 -7.86
C GLN A 76 -16.76 -7.68 -9.37
N ASP A 77 -17.82 -7.02 -9.86
CA ASP A 77 -18.01 -6.74 -11.29
C ASP A 77 -16.82 -5.94 -11.83
N PHE A 78 -16.40 -4.89 -11.13
CA PHE A 78 -15.26 -4.08 -11.54
C PHE A 78 -13.96 -4.89 -11.61
N VAL A 79 -13.63 -5.65 -10.56
CA VAL A 79 -12.40 -6.45 -10.51
C VAL A 79 -12.39 -7.53 -11.60
N SER A 80 -13.55 -8.09 -11.95
CA SER A 80 -13.67 -9.08 -13.04
C SER A 80 -13.29 -8.53 -14.41
N THR A 81 -13.34 -7.21 -14.60
CA THR A 81 -12.91 -6.55 -15.86
C THR A 81 -11.40 -6.34 -15.94
N LEU A 82 -10.67 -6.47 -14.82
CA LEU A 82 -9.25 -6.20 -14.77
C LEU A 82 -8.46 -7.43 -15.24
N SER A 83 -7.76 -7.27 -16.36
CA SER A 83 -6.76 -8.24 -16.85
C SER A 83 -5.40 -7.91 -16.24
N CYS A 84 -5.13 -8.34 -15.00
CA CYS A 84 -3.76 -8.36 -14.50
C CYS A 84 -3.07 -9.66 -14.97
N PRO A 85 -1.85 -9.58 -15.57
CA PRO A 85 -1.04 -10.77 -15.79
C PRO A 85 -0.54 -11.27 -14.43
N LEU A 86 -1.06 -12.41 -13.97
CA LEU A 86 -0.58 -13.11 -12.75
C LEU A 86 0.76 -13.82 -13.01
#